data_AF-A0A8H4QT01-F1
#
_entry.id   AF-A0A8H4QT01-F1
#
_cell.length_a   1.000
_cell.length_b   1.000
_cell.length_c   1.000
_cell.angle_alpha   90.00
_cell.angle_beta   90.00
_cell.angle_gamma   90.00
#
_symmetry.space_group_name_H-M   'P 1'
#
loop_
_entity.id
_entity.type
_entity.pdbx_description
1 polymer ?
#
loop_
_entity_poly.entity_id
_entity_poly.type
_entity_poly.pdbx_seq_one_letter_code
_entity_poly.pdbx_strand_id
1 'polypeptide(L)'
;MSFRFENYAWVPSVIAFPILLGLAGKHLNPSTMPSVPAPSPAMILSFASFLSAGAISWCTVIPDYGVYHDNMVSSVKMFVYAYLGFVLPCLAWQMLGAALAAAALGIPSWQSGFDGGNNMGGLLDVVLSPAGGSGKSVLVIIALSTSCGYAPTMYTFGASFMSIHPFFARVPRYIFAIISEALLIPLAIVGARTFHNTLVDIISVIGYWFTAFGAIVLVEYLYFRKC
;
A
#
# COMPACT_ATOMS: atom_id res chain seq x y z
N MET A 1 -7.68 -8.57 -19.34
CA MET A 1 -7.57 -9.93 -18.78
C MET A 1 -7.62 -9.97 -17.23
N SER A 2 -7.90 -8.87 -16.51
CA SER A 2 -7.80 -8.86 -15.03
C SER A 2 -9.14 -8.76 -14.26
N PHE A 3 -10.23 -8.31 -14.88
CA PHE A 3 -11.46 -7.94 -14.14
C PHE A 3 -12.03 -9.06 -13.26
N ARG A 4 -11.98 -10.32 -13.73
CA ARG A 4 -12.49 -11.47 -12.94
C ARG A 4 -11.61 -11.80 -11.74
N PHE A 5 -10.30 -11.60 -11.82
CA PHE A 5 -9.39 -11.88 -10.71
C PHE A 5 -9.44 -10.77 -9.67
N GLU A 6 -9.38 -9.51 -10.09
CA GLU A 6 -9.42 -8.33 -9.20
C GLU A 6 -10.72 -8.26 -8.37
N ASN A 7 -11.85 -8.71 -8.93
CA ASN A 7 -13.12 -8.80 -8.22
C ASN A 7 -13.10 -9.73 -6.99
N TYR A 8 -12.17 -10.69 -6.93
CA TYR A 8 -12.05 -11.64 -5.81
C TYR A 8 -10.72 -11.53 -5.05
N ALA A 9 -9.72 -10.84 -5.61
CA ALA A 9 -8.38 -10.73 -5.04
C ALA A 9 -8.36 -10.06 -3.65
N TRP A 10 -9.37 -9.26 -3.30
CA TRP A 10 -9.50 -8.61 -2.00
C TRP A 10 -10.07 -9.53 -0.90
N VAL A 11 -10.76 -10.61 -1.26
CA VAL A 11 -11.46 -11.50 -0.31
C VAL A 11 -10.49 -12.14 0.69
N PRO A 12 -9.34 -12.72 0.28
CA PRO A 12 -8.40 -13.32 1.22
C PRO A 12 -7.86 -12.30 2.24
N SER A 13 -7.60 -11.06 1.81
CA SER A 13 -7.15 -9.98 2.70
C SER A 13 -8.20 -9.62 3.74
N VAL A 14 -9.47 -9.54 3.34
CA VAL A 14 -10.58 -9.25 4.26
C VAL A 14 -10.80 -10.36 5.28
N ILE A 15 -10.48 -11.61 4.95
CA ILE A 15 -10.53 -12.74 5.89
C ILE A 15 -9.30 -12.73 6.83
N ALA A 16 -8.11 -12.42 6.30
CA ALA A 16 -6.88 -12.38 7.09
C ALA A 16 -6.91 -11.27 8.16
N PHE A 17 -7.51 -10.12 7.85
CA PHE A 17 -7.60 -8.96 8.75
C PHE A 17 -8.21 -9.29 10.14
N PRO A 18 -9.44 -9.83 10.26
CA PRO A 18 -10.02 -10.15 11.56
C PRO A 18 -9.29 -11.28 12.29
N ILE A 19 -8.67 -12.22 11.57
CA ILE A 19 -7.86 -13.28 12.19
C ILE A 19 -6.64 -12.67 12.87
N LEU A 20 -5.92 -11.80 12.15
CA LEU A 20 -4.76 -11.09 12.68
C LEU A 20 -5.15 -10.21 13.87
N LEU A 21 -6.25 -9.46 13.76
CA LEU A 21 -6.79 -8.62 14.84
C LEU A 21 -7.21 -9.45 16.06
N GLY A 22 -7.86 -10.61 15.86
CA GLY A 22 -8.29 -11.49 16.94
C GLY A 22 -7.14 -12.10 17.72
N LEU A 23 -6.07 -12.52 17.02
CA LEU A 23 -4.87 -13.08 17.65
C LEU A 23 -4.03 -12.02 18.37
N ALA A 24 -3.95 -10.82 17.79
CA ALA A 24 -3.26 -9.68 18.38
C ALA A 24 -4.07 -9.03 19.53
N GLY A 25 -5.39 -9.14 19.53
CA GLY A 25 -6.31 -8.30 20.32
C GLY A 25 -6.02 -8.26 21.82
N LYS A 26 -5.58 -9.38 22.42
CA LYS A 26 -5.19 -9.45 23.85
C LYS A 26 -4.00 -8.55 24.22
N HIS A 27 -3.20 -8.17 23.23
CA HIS A 27 -2.01 -7.32 23.36
C HIS A 27 -2.26 -5.88 22.89
N LEU A 28 -3.43 -5.59 22.30
CA LEU A 28 -3.76 -4.28 21.74
C LEU A 28 -4.48 -3.35 22.74
N ASN A 29 -4.33 -3.58 24.05
CA ASN A 29 -4.94 -2.73 25.07
C ASN A 29 -4.06 -1.49 25.34
N PRO A 30 -4.54 -0.26 25.05
CA PRO A 30 -3.75 0.97 25.24
C PRO A 30 -3.26 1.17 26.67
N SER A 31 -3.98 0.68 27.68
CA SER A 31 -3.60 0.80 29.09
C SER A 31 -2.39 -0.06 29.46
N THR A 32 -2.07 -1.08 28.65
CA THR A 32 -0.96 -2.01 28.88
C THR A 32 0.23 -1.75 27.96
N MET A 33 0.08 -0.87 26.96
CA MET A 33 1.16 -0.53 26.06
C MET A 33 2.22 0.33 26.75
N PRO A 34 3.50 0.22 26.35
CA PRO A 34 4.54 1.10 26.87
C PRO A 34 4.18 2.57 26.67
N SER A 35 4.37 3.37 27.72
CA SER A 35 4.22 4.82 27.61
C SER A 35 5.31 5.36 26.68
N VAL A 36 4.88 5.97 25.57
CA VAL A 36 5.75 6.72 24.66
C VAL A 36 5.57 8.22 24.90
N PRO A 37 6.64 9.03 24.78
CA PRO A 37 6.54 10.47 24.90
C PRO A 37 5.49 11.05 23.95
N ALA A 38 4.82 12.13 24.38
CA ALA A 38 3.88 12.83 23.54
C ALA A 38 4.56 13.26 22.21
N PRO A 39 3.91 13.01 21.07
CA PRO A 39 4.54 13.31 19.78
C PRO A 39 4.70 14.82 19.61
N SER A 40 5.89 15.25 19.17
CA SER A 40 6.11 16.64 18.79
C SER A 40 5.32 16.98 17.52
N PRO A 41 4.95 18.26 17.30
CA PRO A 41 4.29 18.68 16.07
C PRO A 41 5.04 18.27 14.79
N ALA A 42 6.38 18.28 14.83
CA ALA A 42 7.21 17.84 13.72
C ALA A 42 7.05 16.35 13.39
N MET A 43 6.94 15.48 14.40
CA MET A 43 6.71 14.05 14.20
C MET A 43 5.32 13.78 13.60
N ILE A 44 4.30 14.52 14.06
CA ILE A 44 2.93 14.41 13.53
C ILE A 44 2.91 14.81 12.05
N LEU A 45 3.50 15.95 11.70
CA LEU A 45 3.57 16.43 10.32
C LEU A 45 4.36 15.49 9.42
N SER A 46 5.47 14.95 9.92
CA SER A 46 6.30 13.98 9.16
C SER A 46 5.53 12.70 8.88
N PHE A 47 4.84 12.15 9.89
CA PHE A 47 4.01 10.96 9.73
C PHE A 47 2.82 11.21 8.80
N ALA A 48 2.13 12.35 8.93
CA ALA A 48 1.03 12.72 8.05
C ALA A 48 1.49 12.90 6.59
N SER A 49 2.66 13.50 6.38
CA SER A 49 3.27 13.67 5.05
C SER A 49 3.63 12.32 4.44
N PHE A 50 4.21 11.42 5.22
CA PHE A 50 4.54 10.07 4.79
C PHE A 50 3.30 9.26 4.37
N LEU A 51 2.22 9.30 5.17
CA LEU A 51 0.95 8.66 4.80
C LEU A 51 0.33 9.27 3.54
N SER A 52 0.36 10.60 3.44
CA SER A 52 -0.19 11.34 2.29
C SER A 52 0.60 11.05 1.01
N ALA A 53 1.92 10.93 1.09
CA ALA A 53 2.79 10.53 -0.03
C ALA A 53 2.44 9.14 -0.57
N GLY A 54 2.17 8.18 0.33
CA GLY A 54 1.69 6.86 -0.06
C GLY A 54 0.34 6.91 -0.78
N ALA A 55 -0.61 7.68 -0.27
CA ALA A 55 -1.94 7.82 -0.87
C ALA A 55 -1.92 8.55 -2.23
N ILE A 56 -1.21 9.67 -2.33
CA ILE A 56 -1.19 10.49 -3.54
C ILE A 56 -0.50 9.79 -4.72
N SER A 57 0.40 8.83 -4.45
CA SER A 57 1.07 8.04 -5.51
C SER A 57 0.08 7.34 -6.45
N TRP A 58 -1.11 6.98 -5.96
CA TRP A 58 -2.15 6.32 -6.73
C TRP A 58 -2.87 7.24 -7.73
N CYS A 59 -2.69 8.57 -7.64
CA CYS A 59 -3.38 9.52 -8.50
C CYS A 59 -3.02 9.37 -9.99
N THR A 60 -1.86 8.79 -10.29
CA THR A 60 -1.40 8.52 -11.66
C THR A 60 -1.81 7.15 -12.18
N VAL A 61 -2.17 6.23 -11.28
CA VAL A 61 -2.54 4.86 -11.61
C VAL A 61 -4.05 4.76 -11.85
N ILE A 62 -4.85 5.38 -10.99
CA ILE A 62 -6.32 5.29 -11.03
C ILE A 62 -6.92 5.72 -12.39
N PRO A 63 -6.46 6.81 -13.06
CA PRO A 63 -7.03 7.23 -14.34
C PRO A 63 -6.98 6.18 -15.45
N ASP A 64 -5.98 5.30 -15.44
CA ASP A 64 -5.84 4.22 -16.44
C ASP A 64 -6.98 3.19 -16.37
N TYR A 65 -7.66 3.10 -15.22
CA TYR A 65 -8.83 2.24 -14.99
C TYR A 65 -10.14 2.98 -15.22
N GLY A 66 -10.10 4.32 -15.30
CA GLY A 66 -11.26 5.15 -15.57
C GLY A 66 -11.91 4.86 -16.92
N VAL A 67 -11.15 4.31 -17.87
CA VAL A 67 -11.64 3.91 -19.21
C VAL A 67 -12.70 2.81 -19.18
N TYR A 68 -12.83 2.08 -18.06
CA TYR A 68 -13.84 1.04 -17.89
C TYR A 68 -15.15 1.56 -17.28
N HIS A 69 -15.20 2.84 -16.89
CA HIS A 69 -16.44 3.44 -16.40
C HIS A 69 -17.36 3.84 -17.56
N ASP A 70 -18.66 3.61 -17.35
CA ASP A 70 -19.71 4.08 -18.25
C ASP A 70 -19.77 5.62 -18.22
N ASN A 71 -19.79 6.23 -19.40
CA ASN A 71 -19.82 7.68 -19.57
C ASN A 71 -21.13 8.34 -19.09
N MET A 72 -22.16 7.55 -18.81
CA MET A 72 -23.45 8.02 -18.30
C MET A 72 -23.49 8.16 -16.76
N VAL A 73 -22.43 7.74 -16.06
CA VAL A 73 -22.39 7.79 -14.59
C VAL A 73 -21.97 9.17 -14.08
N SER A 74 -22.65 9.66 -13.05
CA SER A 74 -22.30 10.93 -12.39
C SER A 74 -20.86 10.93 -11.83
N SER A 75 -20.11 12.00 -12.07
CA SER A 75 -18.74 12.21 -11.59
C SER A 75 -18.63 12.13 -10.06
N VAL A 76 -19.60 12.70 -9.34
CA VAL A 76 -19.65 12.65 -7.87
C VAL A 76 -19.78 11.22 -7.36
N LYS A 77 -20.60 10.39 -8.03
CA LYS A 77 -20.78 8.99 -7.66
C LYS A 77 -19.49 8.19 -7.86
N MET A 78 -18.80 8.42 -8.98
CA MET A 78 -17.48 7.80 -9.23
C MET A 78 -16.45 8.23 -8.19
N PHE A 79 -16.40 9.52 -7.86
CA PHE A 79 -15.52 10.06 -6.83
C PHE A 79 -15.77 9.43 -5.46
N VAL A 80 -17.03 9.41 -4.98
CA VAL A 80 -17.36 8.86 -3.66
C VAL A 80 -17.02 7.38 -3.56
N TYR A 81 -17.31 6.58 -4.60
CA TYR A 81 -16.96 5.15 -4.59
C TYR A 81 -15.46 4.90 -4.64
N ALA A 82 -14.72 5.61 -5.50
CA ALA A 82 -13.27 5.48 -5.56
C ALA A 82 -12.62 5.93 -4.24
N TYR A 83 -13.07 7.07 -3.69
CA TYR A 83 -12.55 7.62 -2.45
C TYR A 83 -12.81 6.70 -1.25
N LEU A 84 -14.06 6.27 -1.04
CA LEU A 84 -14.39 5.36 0.07
C LEU A 84 -13.78 3.97 -0.11
N GLY A 85 -13.77 3.47 -1.35
CA GLY A 85 -13.15 2.19 -1.70
C GLY A 85 -11.64 2.16 -1.47
N PHE A 86 -10.98 3.32 -1.49
CA PHE A 86 -9.55 3.44 -1.19
C PHE A 86 -9.30 3.76 0.29
N VAL A 87 -9.94 4.80 0.83
CA VAL A 87 -9.65 5.34 2.16
C VAL A 87 -10.02 4.36 3.27
N LEU A 88 -11.18 3.71 3.21
CA LEU A 88 -11.62 2.80 4.27
C LEU A 88 -10.67 1.62 4.49
N PRO A 89 -10.31 0.81 3.47
CA PRO A 89 -9.37 -0.28 3.66
C PRO A 89 -7.96 0.22 4.01
N CYS A 90 -7.49 1.31 3.40
CA CYS A 90 -6.18 1.88 3.74
C CYS A 90 -6.10 2.30 5.21
N LEU A 91 -7.11 3.01 5.73
CA LEU A 91 -7.16 3.39 7.14
C LEU A 91 -7.18 2.17 8.05
N ALA A 92 -8.01 1.18 7.77
CA ALA A 92 -8.10 -0.03 8.59
C ALA A 92 -6.76 -0.77 8.70
N TRP A 93 -6.07 -0.99 7.57
CA TRP A 93 -4.77 -1.66 7.56
C TRP A 93 -3.64 -0.83 8.19
N GLN A 94 -3.61 0.48 7.94
CA GLN A 94 -2.61 1.38 8.54
C GLN A 94 -2.78 1.45 10.06
N MET A 95 -4.01 1.54 10.55
CA MET A 95 -4.29 1.54 11.99
C MET A 95 -3.87 0.21 12.65
N LEU A 96 -4.14 -0.92 12.00
CA LEU A 96 -3.69 -2.22 12.49
C LEU A 96 -2.17 -2.29 12.56
N GLY A 97 -1.47 -1.87 11.49
CA GLY A 97 0.00 -1.82 11.47
C GLY A 97 0.58 -0.93 12.58
N ALA A 98 0.01 0.26 12.77
CA ALA A 98 0.41 1.18 13.85
C ALA A 98 0.18 0.56 15.24
N ALA A 99 -0.96 -0.11 15.45
CA ALA A 99 -1.28 -0.77 16.71
C ALA A 99 -0.32 -1.93 17.02
N LEU A 100 0.02 -2.74 16.01
CA LEU A 100 1.00 -3.82 16.15
C LEU A 100 2.41 -3.28 16.43
N ALA A 101 2.84 -2.23 15.73
CA ALA A 101 4.14 -1.61 15.96
C ALA A 101 4.25 -0.99 17.36
N ALA A 102 3.18 -0.33 17.84
CA ALA A 102 3.12 0.22 19.19
C ALA A 102 3.17 -0.88 20.27
N ALA A 103 2.40 -1.96 20.08
CA ALA A 103 2.39 -3.10 20.99
C ALA A 103 3.73 -3.87 21.00
N ALA A 104 4.44 -3.92 19.86
CA ALA A 104 5.71 -4.62 19.74
C ALA A 104 6.78 -4.10 20.71
N LEU A 105 6.74 -2.81 21.07
CA LEU A 105 7.65 -2.21 22.05
C LEU A 105 7.53 -2.83 23.45
N GLY A 106 6.37 -3.39 23.80
CA GLY A 106 6.09 -3.95 25.12
C GLY A 106 6.23 -5.46 25.21
N ILE A 107 6.44 -6.14 24.08
CA ILE A 107 6.44 -7.60 24.00
C ILE A 107 7.78 -8.06 23.41
N PRO A 108 8.67 -8.66 24.20
CA PRO A 108 10.03 -9.01 23.74
C PRO A 108 10.06 -9.87 22.48
N SER A 109 9.12 -10.82 22.35
CA SER A 109 9.03 -11.65 21.15
C SER A 109 8.66 -10.84 19.91
N TRP A 110 7.73 -9.88 20.02
CA TRP A 110 7.31 -9.02 18.91
C TRP A 110 8.42 -8.01 18.56
N GLN A 111 9.09 -7.47 19.57
CA GLN A 111 10.24 -6.59 19.38
C GLN A 111 11.37 -7.30 18.63
N SER A 112 11.67 -8.55 19.01
CA SER A 112 12.69 -9.36 18.33
C SER A 112 12.29 -9.72 16.89
N GLY A 113 11.01 -10.01 16.65
CA GLY A 113 10.49 -10.29 15.31
C GLY A 113 10.42 -9.07 14.41
N PHE A 114 10.20 -7.88 14.98
CA PHE A 114 10.12 -6.62 14.25
C PHE A 114 11.49 -6.06 13.83
N ASP A 115 12.56 -6.49 14.51
CA ASP A 115 13.95 -6.08 14.25
C ASP A 115 14.12 -4.56 14.11
N GLY A 116 13.58 -3.81 15.08
CA GLY A 116 13.62 -2.34 15.06
C GLY A 116 12.91 -1.69 13.88
N GLY A 117 12.02 -2.41 13.19
CA GLY A 117 11.28 -1.93 12.02
C GLY A 117 11.79 -2.48 10.69
N ASN A 118 12.88 -3.23 10.68
CA ASN A 118 13.43 -3.81 9.45
C ASN A 118 12.76 -5.13 9.03
N ASN A 119 12.00 -5.77 9.92
CA ASN A 119 11.38 -7.05 9.62
C ASN A 119 9.88 -7.08 9.95
N MET A 120 9.07 -6.47 9.07
CA MET A 120 7.60 -6.53 9.20
C MET A 120 7.05 -7.95 9.07
N GLY A 121 7.64 -8.79 8.21
CA GLY A 121 7.23 -10.17 8.04
C GLY A 121 7.46 -11.01 9.30
N GLY A 122 8.59 -10.79 9.98
CA GLY A 122 8.91 -11.41 11.27
C GLY A 122 7.96 -10.98 12.38
N LEU A 123 7.55 -9.71 12.42
CA LEU A 123 6.50 -9.25 13.34
C LEU A 123 5.19 -10.01 13.10
N LEU A 124 4.73 -10.12 11.84
CA LEU A 124 3.50 -10.85 11.52
C LEU A 124 3.59 -12.35 11.86
N ASP A 125 4.74 -12.99 11.62
CA ASP A 125 4.95 -14.40 11.98
C ASP A 125 4.82 -14.62 13.50
N VAL A 126 5.45 -13.75 14.30
CA VAL A 126 5.36 -13.86 15.77
C VAL A 126 3.95 -13.55 16.28
N VAL A 127 3.25 -12.57 15.69
CA VAL A 127 1.86 -12.24 16.05
C VAL A 127 0.91 -13.41 15.73
N LEU A 128 1.14 -14.11 14.61
CA LEU A 128 0.33 -15.25 14.17
C LEU A 128 0.75 -16.58 14.80
N SER A 129 1.92 -16.65 15.44
CA SER A 129 2.45 -17.86 16.09
C SER A 129 1.48 -18.55 17.08
N PRO A 130 0.58 -17.86 17.83
CA PRO A 130 -0.36 -18.53 18.73
C PRO A 130 -1.38 -19.43 18.00
N ALA A 131 -1.60 -19.23 16.69
CA ALA A 131 -2.45 -20.09 15.87
C ALA A 131 -1.71 -21.33 15.34
N GLY A 132 -0.42 -21.49 15.62
CA GLY A 132 0.37 -22.64 15.17
C GLY A 132 0.44 -22.73 13.65
N GLY A 133 0.17 -23.93 13.11
CA GLY A 133 0.27 -24.20 11.66
C GLY A 133 -0.67 -23.36 10.79
N SER A 134 -1.86 -23.02 11.28
CA SER A 134 -2.80 -22.18 10.54
C SER A 134 -2.37 -20.71 10.46
N GLY A 135 -1.61 -20.22 11.45
CA GLY A 135 -1.02 -18.89 11.45
C GLY A 135 -0.05 -18.68 10.27
N LYS A 136 0.76 -19.70 9.95
CA LYS A 136 1.67 -19.66 8.78
C LYS A 136 0.91 -19.58 7.46
N SER A 137 -0.21 -20.29 7.33
CA SER A 137 -1.06 -20.20 6.15
C SER A 137 -1.66 -18.80 5.97
N VAL A 138 -2.08 -18.15 7.07
CA VAL A 138 -2.56 -16.77 7.02
C VAL A 138 -1.44 -15.80 6.64
N LEU A 139 -0.22 -15.99 7.14
CA LEU A 139 0.94 -15.20 6.74
C LEU A 139 1.20 -15.29 5.23
N VAL A 140 1.13 -16.50 4.66
CA VAL A 140 1.26 -16.70 3.21
C VAL A 140 0.14 -15.98 2.44
N ILE A 141 -1.10 -16.04 2.93
CA ILE A 141 -2.22 -15.32 2.32
C ILE A 141 -1.95 -13.81 2.32
N ILE A 142 -1.50 -13.24 3.44
CA ILE A 142 -1.16 -11.82 3.54
C ILE A 142 -0.07 -11.45 2.54
N ALA A 143 1.00 -12.25 2.45
CA ALA A 143 2.10 -12.00 1.52
C ALA A 143 1.66 -12.04 0.04
N LEU A 144 0.82 -13.01 -0.33
CA LEU A 144 0.25 -13.11 -1.68
C LEU A 144 -0.72 -11.95 -1.97
N SER A 145 -1.54 -11.57 -0.98
CA SER A 145 -2.45 -10.43 -1.08
C SER A 145 -1.71 -9.11 -1.33
N THR A 146 -0.57 -8.87 -0.68
CA THR A 146 0.28 -7.71 -0.96
C THR A 146 0.75 -7.73 -2.42
N SER A 147 1.10 -8.92 -2.93
CA SER A 147 1.58 -9.09 -4.30
C SER A 147 0.50 -8.79 -5.35
N CYS A 148 -0.77 -9.05 -5.05
CA CYS A 148 -1.90 -8.73 -5.94
C CYS A 148 -1.99 -7.23 -6.26
N GLY A 149 -1.55 -6.35 -5.35
CA GLY A 149 -1.56 -4.90 -5.55
C GLY A 149 -0.60 -4.41 -6.63
N TYR A 150 0.35 -5.24 -7.08
CA TYR A 150 1.29 -4.88 -8.14
C TYR A 150 0.76 -5.11 -9.55
N ALA A 151 -0.26 -5.98 -9.72
CA ALA A 151 -0.87 -6.20 -11.02
C ALA A 151 -1.35 -4.88 -11.69
N PRO A 152 -2.07 -3.99 -10.98
CA PRO A 152 -2.50 -2.74 -11.58
C PRO A 152 -1.36 -1.75 -11.84
N THR A 153 -0.32 -1.73 -11.00
CA THR A 153 0.83 -0.84 -11.24
C THR A 153 1.66 -1.30 -12.44
N MET A 154 1.78 -2.62 -12.66
CA MET A 154 2.44 -3.18 -13.85
C MET A 154 1.67 -2.88 -15.14
N TYR A 155 0.34 -2.88 -15.09
CA TYR A 155 -0.48 -2.45 -16.21
C TYR A 155 -0.22 -0.99 -16.57
N THR A 156 -0.25 -0.09 -15.59
CA THR A 156 0.01 1.35 -15.77
C THR A 156 1.42 1.60 -16.27
N PHE A 157 2.42 0.85 -15.78
CA PHE A 157 3.78 0.90 -16.28
C PHE A 157 3.84 0.59 -17.78
N GLY A 158 3.23 -0.53 -18.21
CA GLY A 158 3.18 -0.89 -19.63
C GLY A 158 2.41 0.14 -20.48
N ALA A 159 1.27 0.65 -19.98
CA ALA A 159 0.49 1.70 -20.63
C ALA A 159 1.32 2.98 -20.84
N SER A 160 2.08 3.39 -19.82
CA SER A 160 2.96 4.55 -19.85
C SER A 160 4.09 4.39 -20.87
N PHE A 161 4.74 3.22 -20.96
CA PHE A 161 5.79 3.01 -21.97
C PHE A 161 5.27 3.08 -23.40
N MET A 162 4.06 2.54 -23.63
CA MET A 162 3.44 2.59 -24.96
C MET A 162 3.03 4.00 -25.38
N SER A 163 2.79 4.93 -24.43
CA SER A 163 2.43 6.32 -24.74
C SER A 163 3.63 7.20 -25.07
N ILE A 164 4.86 6.80 -24.72
CA ILE A 164 6.09 7.57 -24.99
C ILE A 164 6.37 7.68 -26.49
N HIS A 165 6.26 6.58 -27.24
CA HIS A 165 6.56 6.55 -28.67
C HIS A 165 5.80 5.44 -29.39
N PRO A 166 5.32 5.65 -30.65
CA PRO A 166 4.59 4.64 -31.42
C PRO A 166 5.34 3.32 -31.63
N PHE A 167 6.68 3.34 -31.53
CA PHE A 167 7.50 2.13 -31.55
C PHE A 167 7.22 1.22 -30.35
N PHE A 168 7.12 1.79 -29.14
CA PHE A 168 6.85 1.01 -27.93
C PHE A 168 5.44 0.43 -27.90
N ALA A 169 4.48 1.09 -28.56
CA ALA A 169 3.13 0.56 -28.75
C ALA A 169 3.08 -0.74 -29.60
N ARG A 170 4.13 -1.05 -30.37
CA ARG A 170 4.24 -2.31 -31.13
C ARG A 170 4.76 -3.48 -30.30
N VAL A 171 5.35 -3.21 -29.13
CA VAL A 171 5.89 -4.23 -28.24
C VAL A 171 4.75 -4.84 -27.42
N PRO A 172 4.62 -6.18 -27.37
CA PRO A 172 3.62 -6.84 -26.53
C PRO A 172 3.73 -6.43 -25.06
N ARG A 173 2.58 -6.10 -24.45
CA ARG A 173 2.52 -5.54 -23.08
C ARG A 173 3.21 -6.37 -22.00
N TYR A 174 3.16 -7.70 -22.11
CA TYR A 174 3.78 -8.60 -21.13
C TYR A 174 5.30 -8.45 -21.07
N ILE A 175 5.95 -7.96 -22.13
CA ILE A 175 7.39 -7.71 -22.16
C ILE A 175 7.75 -6.57 -21.19
N PHE A 176 6.94 -5.50 -21.16
CA PHE A 176 7.15 -4.41 -20.21
C PHE A 176 6.99 -4.86 -18.76
N ALA A 177 6.04 -5.77 -18.49
CA ALA A 177 5.87 -6.36 -17.17
C ALA A 177 7.11 -7.21 -16.77
N ILE A 178 7.64 -8.05 -17.66
CA ILE A 178 8.85 -8.84 -17.41
C ILE A 178 10.06 -7.94 -17.14
N ILE A 179 10.24 -6.88 -17.93
CA ILE A 179 11.33 -5.91 -17.72
C ILE A 179 11.18 -5.22 -16.37
N SER A 180 9.96 -4.83 -16.00
CA SER A 180 9.69 -4.19 -14.71
C SER A 180 10.06 -5.12 -13.55
N GLU A 181 9.61 -6.38 -13.57
CA GLU A 181 9.94 -7.38 -12.55
C GLU A 181 11.45 -7.67 -12.49
N ALA A 182 12.11 -7.76 -13.65
CA ALA A 182 13.56 -7.98 -13.73
C ALA A 182 14.36 -6.83 -13.08
N LEU A 183 13.82 -5.61 -13.06
CA LEU A 183 14.41 -4.46 -12.37
C LEU A 183 14.01 -4.39 -10.89
N LEU A 184 12.74 -4.67 -10.58
CA LEU A 184 12.19 -4.56 -9.24
C LEU A 184 12.71 -5.65 -8.30
N ILE A 185 12.88 -6.90 -8.76
CA ILE A 185 13.32 -8.02 -7.92
C ILE A 185 14.72 -7.76 -7.33
N PRO A 186 15.76 -7.40 -8.10
CA PRO A 186 17.06 -7.06 -7.53
C PRO A 186 17.01 -5.89 -6.55
N LEU A 187 16.25 -4.84 -6.89
CA LEU A 187 16.06 -3.68 -6.01
C LEU A 187 15.39 -4.08 -4.69
N ALA A 188 14.37 -4.94 -4.74
CA ALA A 188 13.69 -5.45 -3.57
C ALA A 188 14.60 -6.32 -2.70
N ILE A 189 15.45 -7.16 -3.29
CA ILE A 189 16.42 -7.98 -2.54
C ILE A 189 17.43 -7.12 -1.79
N VAL A 190 17.94 -6.06 -2.43
CA VAL A 190 18.86 -5.12 -1.78
C VAL A 190 18.14 -4.29 -0.73
N GLY A 191 16.97 -3.75 -1.07
CA GLY A 191 16.15 -2.93 -0.19
C GLY A 191 15.67 -3.67 1.06
N ALA A 192 15.42 -4.98 0.96
CA ALA A 192 15.02 -5.82 2.09
C ALA A 192 16.08 -5.87 3.21
N ARG A 193 17.36 -5.60 2.90
CA ARG A 193 18.43 -5.55 3.92
C ARG A 193 18.35 -4.32 4.82
N THR A 194 17.78 -3.23 4.31
CA THR A 194 17.61 -1.95 5.00
C THR A 194 16.17 -1.47 4.84
N PHE A 195 15.23 -2.38 5.07
CA PHE A 195 13.83 -2.24 4.67
C PHE A 195 13.22 -0.91 5.11
N HIS A 196 13.40 -0.53 6.38
CA HIS A 196 12.81 0.70 6.91
C HIS A 196 13.32 1.94 6.17
N ASN A 197 14.63 2.10 6.05
CA ASN A 197 15.25 3.25 5.40
C ASN A 197 14.87 3.32 3.92
N THR A 198 14.96 2.18 3.22
CA THR A 198 14.62 2.09 1.80
C THR A 198 13.16 2.47 1.56
N LEU A 199 12.24 2.02 2.43
CA LEU A 199 10.82 2.34 2.33
C LEU A 199 10.58 3.84 2.55
N VAL A 200 11.19 4.43 3.57
CA VAL A 200 11.07 5.88 3.85
C VAL A 200 11.61 6.72 2.70
N ASP A 201 12.79 6.37 2.18
CA ASP A 201 13.44 7.11 1.10
C ASP A 201 12.61 7.05 -0.19
N ILE A 202 12.14 5.86 -0.59
CA ILE A 202 11.33 5.68 -1.81
C ILE A 202 10.01 6.43 -1.70
N ILE A 203 9.28 6.31 -0.58
CA ILE A 203 8.01 7.02 -0.38
C ILE A 203 8.23 8.54 -0.37
N SER A 204 9.35 9.02 0.16
CA SER A 204 9.67 10.45 0.16
C SER A 204 9.88 10.99 -1.26
N VAL A 205 10.62 10.27 -2.09
CA VAL A 205 10.84 10.64 -3.50
C VAL A 205 9.54 10.61 -4.30
N ILE A 206 8.73 9.56 -4.10
CA ILE A 206 7.38 9.42 -4.66
C ILE A 206 6.52 10.63 -4.23
N GLY A 207 6.45 10.90 -2.93
CA GLY A 207 5.66 11.99 -2.38
C GLY A 207 6.02 13.35 -2.97
N TYR A 208 7.32 13.63 -3.11
CA TYR A 208 7.81 14.87 -3.72
C TYR A 208 7.26 15.07 -5.14
N TRP A 209 7.37 14.05 -5.99
CA TRP A 209 6.96 14.16 -7.40
C TRP A 209 5.44 14.15 -7.57
N PHE A 210 4.75 13.20 -6.94
CA PHE A 210 3.30 13.05 -7.10
C PHE A 210 2.50 14.19 -6.45
N THR A 211 3.03 14.82 -5.40
CA THR A 211 2.36 16.00 -4.81
C THR A 211 2.37 17.18 -5.77
N ALA A 212 3.50 17.46 -6.42
CA ALA A 212 3.57 18.52 -7.43
C ALA A 212 2.65 18.22 -8.62
N PHE A 213 2.65 16.97 -9.11
CA PHE A 213 1.77 16.55 -10.19
C PHE A 213 0.29 16.69 -9.81
N GLY A 214 -0.11 16.19 -8.63
CA GLY A 214 -1.48 16.28 -8.14
C GLY A 214 -1.96 17.72 -8.00
N ALA A 215 -1.10 18.63 -7.52
CA ALA A 215 -1.43 20.05 -7.42
C ALA A 215 -1.71 20.67 -8.80
N ILE A 216 -0.89 20.36 -9.82
CA ILE A 216 -1.09 20.83 -11.19
C ILE A 216 -2.44 20.34 -11.73
N VAL A 217 -2.74 19.04 -11.58
CA VAL A 217 -4.00 18.45 -12.04
C VAL A 217 -5.21 19.07 -11.35
N LEU A 218 -5.12 19.31 -10.03
CA LEU A 218 -6.21 19.95 -9.27
C LEU A 218 -6.45 21.40 -9.73
N VAL A 219 -5.39 22.17 -9.97
CA VAL A 219 -5.51 23.55 -10.47
C VAL A 219 -6.11 23.56 -11.88
N GLU A 220 -5.66 22.69 -12.76
CA GLU A 220 -6.24 22.51 -14.11
C GLU A 220 -7.73 22.19 -14.04
N TYR A 221 -8.10 21.23 -13.19
CA TYR A 221 -9.49 20.78 -13.06
C TYR A 221 -10.40 21.87 -12.47
N LEU A 222 -10.01 22.47 -11.34
CA LEU A 222 -10.85 23.39 -10.58
C LEU A 222 -10.87 24.82 -11.15
N TYR A 223 -9.73 25.33 -11.59
CA TYR A 223 -9.61 26.74 -12.00
C TYR A 223 -9.79 26.92 -13.51
N PHE A 224 -9.09 26.11 -14.31
CA PHE A 224 -9.08 26.28 -15.76
C PHE A 224 -10.29 25.60 -16.42
N ARG A 225 -10.59 24.36 -16.06
CA ARG A 225 -11.68 23.58 -16.67
C ARG A 225 -13.04 23.80 -16.01
N LYS A 226 -13.06 24.08 -14.70
CA LYS A 226 -14.29 24.32 -13.92
C LYS A 226 -15.32 23.19 -14.06
N CYS A 227 -14.86 21.95 -14.14
CA CYS A 227 -15.69 20.76 -14.33
C CYS A 227 -15.99 20.03 -13.02
#